data_AF-A0A963MZ91-F1
#
_entry.id   AF-A0A963MZ91-F1
#
_cell.length_a   1.000
_cell.length_b   1.000
_cell.length_c   1.000
_cell.angle_alpha   90.00
_cell.angle_beta   90.00
_cell.angle_gamma   90.00
#
_symmetry.space_group_name_H-M   'P 1'
#
loop_
_entity.id
_entity.type
_entity.pdbx_description
1 polymer ?
#
loop_
_entity_poly.entity_id
_entity_poly.type
_entity_poly.pdbx_seq_one_letter_code
_entity_poly.pdbx_strand_id
1 'polypeptide(L)'
;MYEAHTIEYELGQDNVQVLGFDIHNPVFAISAGLIVAFVAFTLLFPESAESFFGALRPWLTSTFDWLFMGAANLFVVFCLFLVVSPLGRVRLGGPDARPDYGYAGWFAMLFAAGMGIGLMFFGVLEPVYHFQHPPLGIDGADTEAARAVGMAATIFHWG
;
A
#
# COMPACT_ATOMS: atom_id res chain seq x y z
N MET A 1 5.90 -17.67 34.62
CA MET A 1 4.81 -16.72 34.91
C MET A 1 5.24 -15.38 34.30
N TYR A 2 4.90 -15.15 33.03
CA TYR A 2 5.11 -13.83 32.42
C TYR A 2 3.94 -12.95 32.89
N GLU A 3 4.24 -11.91 33.65
CA GLU A 3 3.26 -10.86 33.95
C GLU A 3 2.90 -10.18 32.63
N ALA A 4 1.68 -10.44 32.15
CA ALA A 4 1.10 -9.61 31.11
C ALA A 4 0.97 -8.20 31.69
N HIS A 5 1.71 -7.23 31.13
CA HIS A 5 1.46 -5.82 31.42
C HIS A 5 -0.02 -5.53 31.14
N THR A 6 -0.80 -5.38 32.20
CA THR A 6 -2.21 -4.97 32.12
C THR A 6 -2.21 -3.48 31.78
N ILE A 7 -2.29 -3.20 30.48
CA ILE A 7 -2.70 -1.88 29.99
C ILE A 7 -4.11 -1.59 30.50
N GLU A 8 -4.38 -0.38 31.02
CA GLU A 8 -5.71 0.08 31.47
C GLU A 8 -6.76 0.09 30.34
N TYR A 9 -6.32 -0.13 29.10
CA TYR A 9 -7.16 -0.17 27.91
C TYR A 9 -7.92 -1.50 27.82
N GLU A 10 -9.25 -1.44 27.86
CA GLU A 10 -10.11 -2.59 27.57
C GLU A 10 -10.44 -2.63 26.06
N LEU A 11 -10.30 -3.81 25.46
CA LEU A 11 -10.64 -4.02 24.04
C LEU A 11 -12.12 -3.68 23.81
N GLY A 12 -12.36 -2.68 22.97
CA GLY A 12 -13.72 -2.25 22.61
C GLY A 12 -14.36 -1.25 23.57
N GLN A 13 -13.63 -0.68 24.53
CA GLN A 13 -14.14 0.34 25.46
C GLN A 13 -14.75 1.58 24.75
N ASP A 14 -14.26 1.90 23.55
CA ASP A 14 -14.70 3.03 22.73
C ASP A 14 -15.71 2.63 21.65
N ASN A 15 -16.16 1.37 21.66
CA ASN A 15 -17.13 0.88 20.70
C ASN A 15 -18.57 1.17 21.12
N VAL A 16 -19.43 1.38 20.13
CA VAL A 16 -20.87 1.50 20.30
C VAL A 16 -21.57 0.43 19.48
N GLN A 17 -22.59 -0.20 20.07
CA GLN A 17 -23.42 -1.17 19.37
C GLN A 17 -24.60 -0.47 18.72
N VAL A 18 -24.59 -0.39 17.39
CA VAL A 18 -25.62 0.29 16.60
C VAL A 18 -26.12 -0.67 15.53
N LEU A 19 -27.43 -0.93 15.52
CA LEU A 19 -28.08 -1.84 14.55
C LEU A 19 -27.45 -3.25 14.48
N GLY A 20 -26.90 -3.74 15.59
CA GLY A 20 -26.23 -5.04 15.67
C GLY A 20 -24.77 -5.03 15.22
N PHE A 21 -24.22 -3.88 14.82
CA PHE A 21 -22.80 -3.70 14.52
C PHE A 21 -22.06 -3.16 15.75
N ASP A 22 -20.89 -3.73 16.04
CA ASP A 22 -19.95 -3.22 17.01
C ASP A 22 -18.93 -2.31 16.30
N ILE A 23 -19.05 -0.99 16.48
CA ILE A 23 -18.24 -0.01 15.74
C ILE A 23 -17.46 0.90 16.68
N HIS A 24 -16.21 1.16 16.35
CA HIS A 24 -15.41 2.14 17.07
C HIS A 24 -15.94 3.55 16.78
N ASN A 25 -16.49 4.21 17.80
CA ASN A 25 -17.34 5.40 17.63
C ASN A 25 -16.66 6.57 16.88
N PRO A 26 -15.52 7.13 17.33
CA PRO A 26 -14.87 8.23 16.63
C PRO A 26 -14.33 7.82 15.26
N VAL A 27 -13.74 6.63 15.14
CA VAL A 27 -13.11 6.17 13.89
C VAL A 27 -14.16 5.99 12.80
N PHE A 28 -15.28 5.31 13.11
CA PHE A 28 -16.36 5.09 12.15
C PHE A 28 -16.99 6.41 11.70
N ALA A 29 -17.40 7.26 12.65
CA ALA A 29 -18.13 8.48 12.34
C ALA A 29 -17.28 9.47 11.52
N ILE A 30 -16.00 9.67 11.89
CA ILE A 30 -15.09 10.56 11.16
C ILE A 30 -14.80 10.01 9.77
N SER A 31 -14.45 8.72 9.66
CA SER A 31 -14.10 8.12 8.36
C SER A 31 -15.29 8.13 7.40
N ALA A 32 -16.47 7.70 7.87
CA ALA A 32 -17.69 7.70 7.06
C ALA A 32 -18.09 9.12 6.66
N GLY A 33 -18.01 10.08 7.59
CA GLY A 33 -18.29 11.49 7.31
C GLY A 33 -17.37 12.07 6.25
N LEU A 34 -16.06 11.81 6.33
CA LEU A 34 -15.09 12.26 5.34
C LEU A 34 -15.33 11.64 3.96
N ILE A 35 -15.64 10.34 3.89
CA ILE A 35 -15.95 9.67 2.63
C ILE A 35 -17.21 10.26 1.99
N VAL A 36 -18.29 10.42 2.77
CA VAL A 36 -19.55 10.99 2.28
C VAL A 36 -19.34 12.43 1.81
N ALA A 37 -18.60 13.24 2.57
CA ALA A 37 -18.29 14.61 2.19
C ALA A 37 -17.45 14.68 0.90
N PHE A 38 -16.44 13.81 0.76
CA PHE A 38 -15.63 13.70 -0.44
C PHE A 38 -16.47 13.32 -1.67
N VAL A 39 -17.31 12.29 -1.56
CA VAL A 39 -18.20 11.85 -2.65
C VAL A 39 -19.22 12.93 -3.01
N ALA A 40 -19.83 13.57 -2.00
CA ALA A 40 -20.77 14.67 -2.24
C ALA A 40 -20.08 15.84 -2.95
N PHE A 41 -18.86 16.21 -2.54
CA PHE A 41 -18.10 17.27 -3.19
C PHE A 41 -17.81 16.96 -4.67
N THR A 42 -17.31 15.75 -4.98
CA THR A 42 -16.96 15.39 -6.37
C THR A 42 -18.17 15.25 -7.28
N LEU A 43 -19.32 14.82 -6.76
CA LEU A 43 -20.56 14.71 -7.54
C LEU A 43 -21.28 16.04 -7.74
N LEU A 44 -21.29 16.91 -6.72
CA LEU A 44 -22.00 18.19 -6.78
C LEU A 44 -21.19 19.28 -7.51
N PHE A 45 -19.84 19.21 -7.46
CA PHE A 45 -18.95 20.23 -8.00
C PHE A 45 -17.81 19.62 -8.86
N PRO A 46 -18.13 18.91 -9.96
CA PRO A 46 -17.15 18.14 -10.72
C PRO A 46 -16.01 18.99 -11.29
N GLU A 47 -16.29 20.15 -11.88
CA GLU A 47 -15.26 21.02 -12.47
C GLU A 47 -14.29 21.58 -11.41
N SER A 48 -14.84 21.97 -10.24
CA SER A 48 -14.01 22.45 -9.12
C SER A 48 -13.17 21.32 -8.54
N ALA A 49 -13.72 20.12 -8.42
CA ALA A 49 -12.99 18.94 -7.96
C ALA A 49 -11.85 18.58 -8.94
N GLU A 50 -12.12 18.56 -10.25
CA GLU A 50 -11.11 18.30 -11.27
C GLU A 50 -9.98 19.32 -11.21
N SER A 51 -10.30 20.62 -11.15
CA SER A 51 -9.28 21.67 -11.04
C SER A 51 -8.45 21.53 -9.75
N PHE A 52 -9.11 21.28 -8.61
CA PHE A 52 -8.46 21.13 -7.32
C PHE A 52 -7.51 19.92 -7.30
N PHE A 53 -8.00 18.72 -7.65
CA PHE A 53 -7.19 17.50 -7.64
C PHE A 53 -6.14 17.49 -8.76
N GLY A 54 -6.45 18.11 -9.90
CA GLY A 54 -5.52 18.31 -11.01
C GLY A 54 -4.33 19.19 -10.64
N ALA A 55 -4.51 20.18 -9.77
CA ALA A 55 -3.42 20.98 -9.22
C ALA A 55 -2.71 20.30 -8.03
N LEU A 56 -3.48 19.62 -7.17
CA LEU A 56 -2.97 18.98 -5.96
C LEU A 56 -2.03 17.81 -6.28
N ARG A 57 -2.39 16.95 -7.25
CA ARG A 57 -1.56 15.76 -7.58
C ARG A 57 -0.14 16.15 -8.02
N PRO A 58 0.07 17.02 -9.03
CA PRO A 58 1.41 17.45 -9.43
C PRO A 58 2.19 18.10 -8.29
N TRP A 59 1.53 18.95 -7.50
CA TRP A 59 2.15 19.60 -6.35
C TRP A 59 2.64 18.59 -5.30
N LEU A 60 1.83 17.59 -4.96
CA LEU A 60 2.23 16.50 -4.05
C LEU A 60 3.42 15.72 -4.62
N THR A 61 3.34 15.31 -5.90
CA THR A 61 4.36 14.47 -6.53
C THR A 61 5.67 15.21 -6.81
N SER A 62 5.68 16.54 -6.89
CA SER A 62 6.92 17.31 -7.07
C SER A 62 7.51 17.84 -5.76
N THR A 63 6.68 18.05 -4.73
CA THR A 63 7.13 18.56 -3.43
C THR A 63 7.59 17.44 -2.49
N PHE A 64 6.94 16.27 -2.57
CA PHE A 64 7.18 15.15 -1.66
C PHE A 64 7.76 13.90 -2.37
N ASP A 65 8.27 14.03 -3.60
CA ASP A 65 8.92 12.93 -4.33
C ASP A 65 9.99 12.22 -3.48
N TRP A 66 10.85 12.98 -2.82
CA TRP A 66 11.92 12.49 -1.96
C TRP A 66 11.37 11.67 -0.78
N LEU A 67 10.20 12.03 -0.25
CA LEU A 67 9.56 11.32 0.85
C LEU A 67 9.03 9.97 0.36
N PHE A 68 8.37 9.94 -0.80
CA PHE A 68 7.88 8.69 -1.39
C PHE A 68 9.04 7.75 -1.75
N MET A 69 10.06 8.25 -2.44
CA MET A 69 11.24 7.47 -2.82
C MET A 69 12.04 7.02 -1.59
N GLY A 70 12.23 7.92 -0.61
CA GLY A 70 12.94 7.62 0.62
C GLY A 70 12.22 6.56 1.46
N ALA A 71 10.90 6.69 1.63
CA ALA A 71 10.10 5.73 2.39
C ALA A 71 10.10 4.33 1.74
N ALA A 72 9.92 4.23 0.42
CA ALA A 72 9.96 2.95 -0.29
C ALA A 72 11.30 2.22 -0.08
N ASN A 73 12.43 2.93 -0.27
CA ASN A 73 13.75 2.36 -0.04
C ASN A 73 13.99 2.01 1.44
N LEU A 74 13.51 2.84 2.36
CA LEU A 74 13.61 2.58 3.79
C LEU A 74 12.90 1.27 4.16
N PHE A 75 11.68 1.02 3.64
CA PHE A 75 10.96 -0.22 3.93
C PHE A 75 11.68 -1.45 3.37
N VAL A 76 12.26 -1.38 2.18
CA VAL A 76 13.07 -2.48 1.61
C VAL A 76 14.28 -2.77 2.50
N VAL A 77 15.06 -1.74 2.84
CA VAL A 77 16.24 -1.89 3.71
C VAL A 77 15.85 -2.39 5.09
N PHE A 78 14.74 -1.89 5.65
CA PHE A 78 14.23 -2.32 6.94
C PHE A 78 13.81 -3.79 6.94
N CYS A 79 13.08 -4.24 5.91
CA CYS A 79 12.72 -5.65 5.75
C CYS A 79 13.97 -6.54 5.62
N LEU A 80 14.95 -6.14 4.80
CA LEU A 80 16.22 -6.86 4.67
C LEU A 80 16.97 -6.92 6.01
N PHE A 81 17.02 -5.80 6.75
CA PHE A 81 17.59 -5.74 8.09
C PHE A 81 16.89 -6.71 9.04
N LEU A 82 15.55 -6.74 9.05
CA LEU A 82 14.81 -7.68 9.89
C LEU A 82 15.13 -9.14 9.56
N VAL A 83 15.26 -9.50 8.27
CA VAL A 83 15.60 -10.86 7.84
C VAL A 83 16.98 -11.30 8.33
N VAL A 84 17.99 -10.43 8.28
CA VAL A 84 19.37 -10.79 8.67
C VAL A 84 19.66 -10.58 10.16
N SER A 85 18.93 -9.69 10.82
CA SER A 85 19.12 -9.38 12.23
C SER A 85 18.56 -10.50 13.13
N PRO A 86 18.95 -10.54 14.42
CA PRO A 86 18.36 -11.46 15.39
C PRO A 86 16.84 -11.31 15.55
N LEU A 87 16.28 -10.15 15.18
CA LEU A 87 14.85 -9.86 15.27
C LEU A 87 14.01 -10.72 14.33
N GLY A 88 14.56 -11.14 13.18
CA GLY A 88 13.87 -12.04 12.24
C GLY A 88 13.60 -13.44 12.80
N ARG A 89 14.20 -13.80 13.94
CA ARG A 89 13.95 -15.07 14.63
C ARG A 89 12.76 -15.01 15.60
N VAL A 90 12.24 -13.81 15.88
CA VAL A 90 11.11 -13.62 16.80
C VAL A 90 9.83 -14.18 16.16
N ARG A 91 9.15 -15.06 16.89
CA ARG A 91 7.87 -15.62 16.45
C ARG A 91 6.72 -14.68 16.82
N LEU A 92 5.90 -14.34 15.83
CA LEU A 92 4.66 -13.59 16.04
C LEU A 92 3.65 -14.49 16.75
N GLY A 93 3.17 -14.07 17.92
CA GLY A 93 2.29 -14.89 18.78
C GLY A 93 2.99 -15.54 19.98
N GLY A 94 4.30 -15.32 20.17
CA GLY A 94 5.05 -15.75 21.35
C GLY A 94 6.04 -16.91 21.10
N PRO A 95 6.88 -17.27 22.09
CA PRO A 95 8.00 -18.20 21.90
C PRO A 95 7.59 -19.59 21.42
N ASP A 96 6.42 -20.06 21.86
CA ASP A 96 5.90 -21.40 21.57
C ASP A 96 4.90 -21.43 20.40
N ALA A 97 4.65 -20.28 19.76
CA ALA A 97 3.71 -20.18 18.65
C ALA A 97 4.13 -21.10 17.49
N ARG A 98 3.13 -21.70 16.85
CA ARG A 98 3.28 -22.56 15.66
C ARG A 98 2.43 -21.98 14.52
N PRO A 99 2.82 -22.15 13.26
CA PRO A 99 2.01 -21.68 12.13
C PRO A 99 0.65 -22.38 12.09
N ASP A 100 -0.43 -21.61 11.95
CA ASP A 100 -1.79 -22.14 11.79
C ASP A 100 -2.00 -22.78 10.40
N TYR A 101 -1.21 -22.36 9.40
CA TYR A 101 -1.29 -22.81 8.02
C TYR A 101 0.04 -23.41 7.57
N GLY A 102 -0.04 -24.47 6.76
CA GLY A 102 1.15 -25.02 6.10
C GLY A 102 1.73 -24.05 5.07
N TYR A 103 3.01 -24.20 4.73
CA TYR A 103 3.74 -23.29 3.83
C TYR A 103 3.05 -23.03 2.49
N ALA A 104 2.50 -24.07 1.84
CA ALA A 104 1.81 -23.91 0.57
C ALA A 104 0.53 -23.06 0.70
N GLY A 105 -0.25 -23.28 1.76
CA GLY A 105 -1.44 -22.48 2.05
C GLY A 105 -1.09 -21.03 2.40
N TRP A 106 -0.07 -20.83 3.22
CA TRP A 106 0.43 -19.50 3.57
C TRP A 106 0.91 -18.72 2.33
N PHE A 107 1.71 -19.35 1.46
CA PHE A 107 2.19 -18.72 0.24
C PHE A 107 1.03 -18.37 -0.71
N ALA A 108 0.06 -19.26 -0.87
CA ALA A 108 -1.13 -19.01 -1.67
C ALA A 108 -1.95 -17.82 -1.13
N MET A 109 -2.10 -17.69 0.20
CA MET A 109 -2.78 -16.55 0.82
C MET A 109 -2.04 -15.22 0.58
N LEU A 110 -0.71 -15.21 0.66
CA LEU A 110 0.08 -14.02 0.33
C LEU A 110 -0.11 -13.60 -1.12
N PHE A 111 -0.08 -14.56 -2.04
CA PHE A 111 -0.30 -14.30 -3.46
C PHE A 111 -1.72 -13.79 -3.74
N ALA A 112 -2.75 -14.41 -3.14
CA ALA A 112 -4.13 -13.99 -3.27
C ALA A 112 -4.40 -12.59 -2.70
N ALA A 113 -3.73 -12.22 -1.60
CA ALA A 113 -3.84 -10.89 -1.01
C ALA A 113 -3.11 -9.81 -1.83
N GLY A 114 -1.96 -10.14 -2.44
CA GLY A 114 -1.12 -9.18 -3.17
C GLY A 114 -1.48 -9.00 -4.65
N MET A 115 -1.95 -10.04 -5.33
CA MET A 115 -2.24 -10.03 -6.77
C MET A 115 -3.65 -9.50 -7.05
N GLY A 116 -3.83 -8.19 -6.92
CA GLY A 116 -5.12 -7.53 -7.11
C GLY A 116 -5.46 -7.18 -8.57
N ILE A 117 -6.50 -6.35 -8.73
CA ILE A 117 -6.90 -5.73 -10.01
C ILE A 117 -5.76 -4.94 -10.67
N GLY A 118 -4.80 -4.47 -9.88
CA GLY A 118 -3.61 -3.77 -10.36
C GLY A 118 -2.86 -4.54 -11.44
N LEU A 119 -2.65 -5.85 -11.27
CA LEU A 119 -1.95 -6.65 -12.28
C LEU A 119 -2.78 -6.89 -13.54
N MET A 120 -4.11 -6.99 -13.40
CA MET A 120 -4.99 -7.11 -14.57
C MET A 120 -4.97 -5.85 -15.43
N PHE A 121 -4.81 -4.68 -14.82
CA PHE A 121 -4.78 -3.40 -15.52
C PHE A 121 -3.37 -3.01 -15.97
N PHE A 122 -2.42 -2.97 -15.04
CA PHE A 122 -1.06 -2.48 -15.26
C PHE A 122 -0.10 -3.55 -15.79
N GLY A 123 -0.41 -4.85 -15.67
CA GLY A 123 0.48 -5.92 -16.11
C GLY A 123 0.82 -5.89 -17.61
N VAL A 124 -0.09 -5.37 -18.44
CA VAL A 124 0.19 -5.09 -19.87
C VAL A 124 0.37 -3.61 -20.13
N LEU A 125 -0.46 -2.76 -19.51
CA LEU A 125 -0.46 -1.32 -19.79
C LEU A 125 0.89 -0.67 -19.46
N GLU A 126 1.46 -0.96 -18.29
CA GLU A 126 2.64 -0.28 -17.78
C GLU A 126 3.93 -0.57 -18.58
N PRO A 127 4.28 -1.82 -18.91
CA PRO A 127 5.48 -2.08 -19.70
C PRO A 127 5.35 -1.56 -21.14
N VAL A 128 4.13 -1.56 -21.71
CA VAL A 128 3.86 -0.96 -23.02
C VAL A 128 3.99 0.57 -22.95
N TYR A 129 3.46 1.19 -21.88
CA TYR A 129 3.57 2.62 -21.66
C TYR A 129 5.03 3.06 -21.51
N HIS A 130 5.81 2.37 -20.69
CA HIS A 130 7.22 2.66 -20.51
C HIS A 130 8.06 2.34 -21.76
N PHE A 131 7.66 1.37 -22.59
CA PHE A 131 8.31 1.15 -23.89
C PHE A 131 8.10 2.35 -24.83
N GLN A 132 6.89 2.91 -24.85
CA GLN A 132 6.56 4.08 -25.69
C GLN A 132 7.11 5.39 -25.13
N HIS A 133 7.28 5.48 -23.81
CA HIS A 133 7.82 6.64 -23.10
C HIS A 133 8.94 6.18 -22.15
N PRO A 134 10.12 5.82 -22.69
CA PRO A 134 11.19 5.24 -21.87
C PRO A 134 11.62 6.16 -20.72
N PRO A 135 11.63 5.65 -19.46
CA PRO A 135 12.13 6.41 -18.33
C PRO A 135 13.66 6.57 -18.40
N LEU A 136 14.23 7.36 -17.48
CA LEU A 136 15.68 7.59 -17.35
C LEU A 136 16.35 8.26 -18.56
N GLY A 137 15.57 8.87 -19.45
CA GLY A 137 16.09 9.62 -20.61
C GLY A 137 16.58 8.73 -21.75
N ILE A 138 16.13 7.48 -21.82
CA ILE A 138 16.42 6.58 -22.94
C ILE A 138 15.72 7.08 -24.22
N ASP A 139 16.42 7.02 -25.35
CA ASP A 139 15.85 7.37 -26.65
C ASP A 139 14.82 6.33 -27.08
N GLY A 140 13.58 6.76 -27.31
CA GLY A 140 12.50 5.89 -27.80
C GLY A 140 12.74 5.34 -29.21
N ALA A 141 13.65 5.93 -29.99
CA ALA A 141 14.06 5.36 -31.27
C ALA A 141 14.91 4.08 -31.11
N ASP A 142 15.62 3.93 -29.98
CA ASP A 142 16.31 2.70 -29.63
C ASP A 142 15.32 1.70 -29.02
N THR A 143 14.66 0.95 -29.90
CA THR A 143 13.62 -0.01 -29.49
C THR A 143 14.13 -1.13 -28.59
N GLU A 144 15.42 -1.47 -28.65
CA GLU A 144 15.99 -2.50 -27.78
C GLU A 144 16.14 -1.96 -26.36
N ALA A 145 16.76 -0.79 -26.23
CA ALA A 145 16.93 -0.12 -24.95
C ALA A 145 15.58 0.26 -24.31
N ALA A 146 14.65 0.81 -25.10
CA ALA A 146 13.29 1.16 -24.66
C ALA A 146 12.54 -0.06 -24.09
N ARG A 147 12.66 -1.22 -24.75
CA ARG A 147 12.00 -2.46 -24.29
C ARG A 147 12.62 -2.96 -22.99
N ALA A 148 13.94 -2.96 -22.90
CA ALA A 148 14.65 -3.42 -21.72
C ALA A 148 14.30 -2.56 -20.50
N VAL A 149 14.35 -1.23 -20.64
CA VAL A 149 14.04 -0.32 -19.53
C VAL A 149 12.55 -0.33 -19.18
N GLY A 150 11.64 -0.50 -20.16
CA GLY A 150 10.21 -0.55 -19.88
C GLY A 150 9.80 -1.76 -19.05
N MET A 151 10.39 -2.93 -19.34
CA MET A 151 10.23 -4.11 -18.50
C MET A 151 10.89 -3.91 -17.13
N ALA A 152 12.10 -3.38 -17.07
CA ALA A 152 12.82 -3.18 -15.81
C ALA A 152 12.09 -2.21 -14.86
N ALA A 153 11.54 -1.11 -15.38
CA ALA A 153 10.77 -0.15 -14.58
C ALA A 153 9.47 -0.76 -14.03
N THR A 154 8.78 -1.56 -14.84
CA THR A 154 7.56 -2.26 -14.40
C THR A 154 7.90 -3.29 -13.32
N ILE A 155 8.95 -4.10 -13.50
CA ILE A 155 9.41 -5.06 -12.48
C ILE A 155 9.78 -4.31 -11.20
N PHE A 156 10.50 -3.19 -11.30
CA PHE A 156 10.84 -2.38 -10.13
C PHE A 156 9.62 -1.89 -9.33
N HIS A 157 8.51 -1.54 -10.00
CA HIS A 157 7.29 -1.13 -9.31
C HIS A 157 6.50 -2.28 -8.68
N TRP A 158 6.57 -3.49 -9.25
CA TRP A 158 5.74 -4.63 -8.83
C TRP A 158 6.49 -5.76 -8.10
N GLY A 159 7.81 -5.64 -7.93
CA GLY A 159 8.65 -6.54 -7.12
C GLY A 159 9.68 -7.33 -7.91
#